data_AF-A0A7S3IW89-F1
#
_entry.id   AF-A0A7S3IW89-F1
#
_cell.length_a   1.000
_cell.length_b   1.000
_cell.length_c   1.000
_cell.angle_alpha   90.00
_cell.angle_beta   90.00
_cell.angle_gamma   90.00
#
_symmetry.space_group_name_H-M   'P 1'
#
loop_
_entity.id
_entity.type
_entity.pdbx_description
1 polymer ?
#
loop_
_entity_poly.entity_id
_entity_poly.type
_entity_poly.pdbx_seq_one_letter_code
_entity_poly.pdbx_strand_id
1 'polypeptide(L)'
;MKIKKEYLTRFKKEVDFHHKIVYRFDRSYKLGRRRPDKQTDLDLEIIDLLTEFSEYIQHDPMVLFYCLFLCIFYNNPFLVEFLRTLIMKLEIKDKEVILRFDFMMEYIDVNGLDRIRSIGESVNQKLYHIVMYQAFDDELRIIYYKILTKIKIVQLRNPDAVRLLNTRDYELINRVFQKYSSKIPVGPIFRVKSPVAHSYRQYNPAYFEEILLDPVSDIEKRVAQNYRERFLVTPTAIYQVLSMYSKKDYMDNFLEMKDIRQLTKAQIIDLFTICIRHDAFKLGFQLYCRFLKGPDINRAILRTLTISLRDSIKFMEIKLFFIHEHFDTFDVEGLSKLVDILLLTLKRTRYHLIPVLSCYNPVKVALMIYKVSYRIEQLKIYSLITKCQ
;
A
#
# COMPACT_ATOMS: atom_id res chain seq x y z
N MET A 1 -19.52 27.99 -3.18
CA MET A 1 -19.82 27.55 -4.58
C MET A 1 -18.62 27.69 -5.51
N LYS A 2 -17.90 28.82 -5.52
CA LYS A 2 -16.71 29.05 -6.37
C LYS A 2 -15.59 28.00 -6.18
N ILE A 3 -15.20 27.72 -4.93
CA ILE A 3 -14.17 26.74 -4.58
C ILE A 3 -14.51 25.32 -5.07
N LYS A 4 -15.77 24.90 -4.94
CA LYS A 4 -16.25 23.59 -5.45
C LYS A 4 -16.12 23.51 -6.98
N LYS A 5 -16.45 24.58 -7.70
CA LYS A 5 -16.34 24.64 -9.16
C LYS A 5 -14.88 24.61 -9.61
N GLU A 6 -14.00 25.33 -8.92
CA GLU A 6 -12.55 25.33 -9.16
C GLU A 6 -11.94 23.95 -8.92
N TYR A 7 -12.28 23.30 -7.79
CA TYR A 7 -11.85 21.93 -7.49
C TYR A 7 -12.29 20.93 -8.57
N LEU A 8 -13.58 20.94 -8.93
CA LEU A 8 -14.11 20.04 -9.95
C LEU A 8 -13.46 20.27 -11.33
N THR A 9 -13.03 21.50 -11.61
CA THR A 9 -12.34 21.82 -12.86
C THR A 9 -10.91 21.29 -12.83
N ARG A 10 -10.18 21.48 -11.73
CA ARG A 10 -8.82 20.93 -11.54
C ARG A 10 -8.81 19.41 -11.57
N PHE A 11 -9.69 18.77 -10.81
CA PHE A 11 -9.79 17.31 -10.74
C PHE A 11 -10.15 16.70 -12.11
N LYS A 12 -11.01 17.36 -12.90
CA LYS A 12 -11.29 16.92 -14.26
C LYS A 12 -10.06 17.00 -15.17
N LYS A 13 -9.28 18.08 -15.08
CA LYS A 13 -8.03 18.23 -15.84
C LYS A 13 -7.02 17.15 -15.45
N GLU A 14 -6.86 16.86 -14.15
CA GLU A 14 -6.01 15.79 -13.63
C GLU A 14 -6.42 14.41 -14.16
N VAL A 15 -7.70 14.04 -14.03
CA VAL A 15 -8.20 12.75 -14.53
C VAL A 15 -8.05 12.64 -16.05
N ASP A 16 -8.33 13.73 -16.78
CA ASP A 16 -8.18 13.76 -18.23
C ASP A 16 -6.71 13.60 -18.65
N PHE A 17 -5.78 14.27 -17.94
CA PHE A 17 -4.35 14.11 -18.15
C PHE A 17 -3.90 12.66 -17.96
N HIS A 18 -4.17 12.08 -16.79
CA HIS A 18 -3.72 10.73 -16.45
C HIS A 18 -4.25 9.68 -17.42
N HIS A 19 -5.51 9.82 -17.85
CA HIS A 19 -6.09 8.90 -18.82
C HIS A 19 -5.43 9.06 -20.21
N LYS A 20 -5.33 10.29 -20.71
CA LYS A 20 -4.76 10.56 -22.04
C LYS A 20 -3.29 10.16 -22.11
N ILE A 21 -2.50 10.47 -21.08
CA ILE A 21 -1.06 10.21 -21.08
C ILE A 21 -0.79 8.71 -21.11
N VAL A 22 -1.50 7.95 -20.27
CA VAL A 22 -1.39 6.50 -20.20
C VAL A 22 -1.79 5.84 -21.51
N TYR A 23 -2.91 6.28 -22.09
CA TYR A 23 -3.34 5.80 -23.40
C TYR A 23 -2.29 6.06 -24.48
N ARG A 24 -1.67 7.25 -24.50
CA ARG A 24 -0.63 7.60 -25.49
C ARG A 24 0.62 6.77 -25.31
N PHE A 25 1.07 6.54 -24.08
CA PHE A 25 2.21 5.65 -23.79
C PHE A 25 1.94 4.20 -24.23
N ASP A 26 0.77 3.66 -23.90
CA ASP A 26 0.37 2.30 -24.30
C ASP A 26 0.25 2.16 -25.83
N ARG A 27 -0.34 3.17 -26.48
CA ARG A 27 -0.44 3.25 -27.93
C ARG A 27 0.93 3.34 -28.59
N SER A 28 1.81 4.21 -28.09
CA SER A 28 3.19 4.38 -28.58
C SER A 28 3.92 3.03 -28.52
N TYR A 29 3.89 2.36 -27.38
CA TYR A 29 4.53 1.06 -27.20
C TYR A 29 3.98 -0.03 -28.13
N LYS A 30 2.64 -0.20 -28.18
CA LYS A 30 2.01 -1.26 -28.98
C LYS A 30 2.18 -1.05 -30.48
N LEU A 31 1.99 0.18 -30.95
CA LEU A 31 2.09 0.52 -32.38
C LEU A 31 3.54 0.63 -32.82
N GLY A 32 4.40 1.24 -32.01
CA GLY A 32 5.83 1.38 -32.30
C GLY A 32 6.55 0.04 -32.40
N ARG A 33 6.18 -0.94 -31.55
CA ARG A 33 6.69 -2.32 -31.70
C ARG A 33 6.28 -2.96 -33.04
N ARG A 34 5.11 -2.59 -33.59
CA ARG A 34 4.61 -3.11 -34.88
C ARG A 34 5.11 -2.28 -36.07
N ARG A 35 5.41 -1.00 -35.85
CA ARG A 35 5.80 0.00 -36.86
C ARG A 35 6.90 0.90 -36.27
N PRO A 36 8.15 0.41 -36.21
CA PRO A 36 9.25 1.16 -35.60
C PRO A 36 9.53 2.50 -36.29
N ASP A 37 9.21 2.58 -37.59
CA ASP A 37 9.26 3.81 -38.40
C ASP A 37 8.37 4.94 -37.85
N LYS A 38 7.34 4.60 -37.07
CA LYS A 38 6.41 5.58 -36.46
C LYS A 38 6.67 5.86 -34.99
N GLN A 39 7.70 5.25 -34.39
CA GLN A 39 7.96 5.40 -32.95
C GLN A 39 8.16 6.87 -32.57
N THR A 40 8.96 7.60 -33.34
CA THR A 40 9.23 9.02 -33.11
C THR A 40 7.96 9.86 -33.18
N ASP A 41 7.12 9.65 -34.20
CA ASP A 41 5.84 10.37 -34.33
C ASP A 41 4.91 10.11 -33.14
N LEU A 42 4.85 8.85 -32.66
CA LEU A 42 4.04 8.47 -31.51
C LEU A 42 4.55 9.07 -30.20
N ASP A 43 5.86 9.23 -30.07
CA ASP A 43 6.47 9.87 -28.90
C ASP A 43 6.30 11.39 -28.94
N LEU A 44 6.28 12.00 -30.13
CA LEU A 44 5.91 13.41 -30.30
C LEU A 44 4.46 13.66 -29.88
N GLU A 45 3.52 12.73 -30.14
CA GLU A 45 2.14 12.86 -29.62
C GLU A 45 2.08 12.91 -28.08
N ILE A 46 3.00 12.21 -27.39
CA ILE A 46 3.10 12.26 -25.93
C ILE A 46 3.63 13.63 -25.49
N ILE A 47 4.63 14.16 -26.18
CA ILE A 47 5.20 15.50 -25.92
C ILE A 47 4.17 16.59 -26.16
N ASP A 48 3.39 16.50 -27.24
CA ASP A 48 2.30 17.43 -27.55
C ASP A 48 1.24 17.41 -26.44
N LEU A 49 0.91 16.23 -25.92
CA LEU A 49 0.00 16.11 -24.79
C LEU A 49 0.58 16.71 -23.51
N LEU A 50 1.85 16.48 -23.19
CA LEU A 50 2.51 17.14 -22.05
C LEU A 50 2.48 18.66 -22.20
N THR A 51 2.61 19.16 -23.43
CA THR A 51 2.52 20.59 -23.76
C THR A 51 1.10 21.15 -23.58
N GLU A 52 0.06 20.41 -24.01
CA GLU A 52 -1.36 20.74 -23.79
C GLU A 52 -1.67 20.90 -22.29
N PHE A 53 -1.01 20.10 -21.43
CA PHE A 53 -1.22 20.09 -19.99
C PHE A 53 -0.12 20.83 -19.20
N SER A 54 0.64 21.72 -19.85
CA SER A 54 1.76 22.43 -19.24
C SER A 54 1.36 23.24 -17.99
N GLU A 55 0.21 23.92 -18.01
CA GLU A 55 -0.33 24.61 -16.82
C GLU A 55 -0.54 23.65 -15.62
N TYR A 56 -1.03 22.44 -15.89
CA TYR A 56 -1.25 21.45 -14.84
C TYR A 56 0.08 20.93 -14.29
N ILE A 57 1.04 20.62 -15.17
CA ILE A 57 2.38 20.18 -14.80
C ILE A 57 3.11 21.24 -13.96
N GLN A 58 2.97 22.52 -14.29
CA GLN A 58 3.55 23.62 -13.50
C GLN A 58 2.96 23.69 -12.08
N HIS A 59 1.67 23.38 -11.93
CA HIS A 59 1.03 23.35 -10.62
C HIS A 59 1.34 22.08 -9.82
N ASP A 60 1.52 20.96 -10.50
CA ASP A 60 1.80 19.66 -9.89
C ASP A 60 2.92 18.92 -10.66
N PRO A 61 4.20 19.24 -10.36
CA PRO A 61 5.32 18.63 -11.06
C PRO A 61 5.46 17.13 -10.79
N MET A 62 4.86 16.60 -9.71
CA MET A 62 4.89 15.16 -9.41
C MET A 62 4.27 14.32 -10.52
N VAL A 63 3.44 14.91 -11.38
CA VAL A 63 2.89 14.22 -12.55
C VAL A 63 3.98 13.78 -13.54
N LEU A 64 5.13 14.46 -13.57
CA LEU A 64 6.26 14.02 -14.39
C LEU A 64 6.96 12.78 -13.82
N PHE A 65 6.89 12.57 -12.50
CA PHE A 65 7.37 11.33 -11.88
C PHE A 65 6.56 10.13 -12.36
N TYR A 66 5.25 10.33 -12.53
CA TYR A 66 4.38 9.33 -13.16
C TYR A 66 4.77 9.06 -14.62
N CYS A 67 5.09 10.10 -15.39
CA CYS A 67 5.55 9.94 -16.77
C CYS A 67 6.89 9.21 -16.85
N LEU A 68 7.82 9.44 -15.92
CA LEU A 68 9.09 8.69 -15.85
C LEU A 68 8.86 7.21 -15.58
N PHE A 69 7.91 6.86 -14.70
CA PHE A 69 7.53 5.45 -14.51
C PHE A 69 7.00 4.81 -15.78
N LEU A 70 6.18 5.52 -16.56
CA LEU A 70 5.71 5.02 -17.86
C LEU A 70 6.86 4.84 -18.84
N CYS A 71 7.85 5.73 -18.84
CA CYS A 71 9.05 5.58 -19.68
C CYS A 71 9.86 4.33 -19.30
N ILE A 72 10.05 4.06 -18.00
CA ILE A 72 10.68 2.83 -17.52
C ILE A 72 9.87 1.61 -17.94
N PHE A 73 8.56 1.63 -17.71
CA PHE A 73 7.66 0.53 -18.02
C PHE A 73 7.70 0.15 -19.51
N TYR A 74 7.56 1.15 -20.37
CA TYR A 74 7.53 0.95 -21.82
C TYR A 74 8.92 0.91 -22.46
N ASN A 75 9.98 1.06 -21.66
CA ASN A 75 11.37 1.10 -22.09
C ASN A 75 11.61 2.15 -23.18
N ASN A 76 11.23 3.40 -22.89
CA ASN A 76 11.34 4.51 -23.83
C ASN A 76 12.43 5.51 -23.39
N PRO A 77 13.69 5.36 -23.84
CA PRO A 77 14.79 6.26 -23.45
C PRO A 77 14.65 7.67 -24.04
N PHE A 78 14.04 7.81 -25.21
CA PHE A 78 13.81 9.12 -25.84
C PHE A 78 12.97 10.03 -24.94
N LEU A 79 11.87 9.51 -24.40
CA LEU A 79 11.01 10.26 -23.49
C LEU A 79 11.65 10.51 -22.12
N VAL A 80 12.56 9.65 -21.65
CA VAL A 80 13.33 9.93 -20.42
C VAL A 80 14.19 11.18 -20.60
N GLU A 81 14.92 11.29 -21.71
CA GLU A 81 15.77 12.46 -21.99
C GLU A 81 14.95 13.74 -22.14
N PHE A 82 13.80 13.65 -22.81
CA PHE A 82 12.85 14.75 -22.89
C PHE A 82 12.38 15.19 -21.49
N LEU A 83 11.93 14.25 -20.67
CA LEU A 83 11.44 14.54 -19.32
C LEU A 83 12.55 15.08 -18.42
N ARG A 84 13.78 14.58 -18.54
CA ARG A 84 14.95 15.13 -17.84
C ARG A 84 15.16 16.60 -18.17
N THR A 85 15.15 16.93 -19.47
CA THR A 85 15.27 18.31 -19.94
C THR A 85 14.13 19.18 -19.43
N LEU A 86 12.89 18.65 -19.44
CA LEU A 86 11.72 19.36 -18.94
C LEU A 86 11.82 19.63 -17.43
N ILE A 87 12.19 18.63 -16.64
CA ILE A 87 12.35 18.75 -15.18
C ILE A 87 13.41 19.79 -14.83
N MET A 88 14.56 19.78 -15.53
CA MET A 88 15.62 20.79 -15.31
C MET A 88 15.17 22.22 -15.65
N LYS A 89 14.26 22.37 -16.63
CA LYS A 89 13.71 23.68 -17.02
C LYS A 89 12.55 24.13 -16.15
N LEU A 90 11.90 23.23 -15.42
CA LEU A 90 10.85 23.59 -14.49
C LEU A 90 11.48 24.20 -13.24
N GLU A 91 11.06 25.42 -12.90
CA GLU A 91 11.44 26.09 -11.65
C GLU A 91 10.72 25.48 -10.44
N ILE A 92 10.95 24.19 -10.18
CA ILE A 92 10.36 23.47 -9.05
C ILE A 92 10.92 24.07 -7.75
N LYS A 93 10.05 24.66 -6.93
CA LYS A 93 10.46 25.28 -5.66
C LYS A 93 10.60 24.28 -4.52
N ASP A 94 9.95 23.12 -4.64
CA ASP A 94 9.94 22.09 -3.62
C ASP A 94 11.22 21.24 -3.71
N LYS A 95 12.10 21.38 -2.72
CA LYS A 95 13.36 20.63 -2.61
C LYS A 95 13.15 19.12 -2.52
N GLU A 96 12.06 18.67 -1.90
CA GLU A 96 11.78 17.25 -1.76
C GLU A 96 11.41 16.63 -3.12
N VAL A 97 10.65 17.37 -3.93
CA VAL A 97 10.32 16.95 -5.30
C VAL A 97 11.57 16.88 -6.17
N ILE A 98 12.47 17.86 -6.07
CA ILE A 98 13.76 17.85 -6.80
C ILE A 98 14.57 16.61 -6.42
N LEU A 99 14.76 16.34 -5.12
CA LEU A 99 15.54 15.19 -4.64
C LEU A 99 14.98 13.86 -5.17
N ARG A 100 13.65 13.75 -5.29
CA ARG A 100 13.01 12.55 -5.87
C ARG A 100 13.30 12.40 -7.35
N PHE A 101 13.31 13.50 -8.10
CA PHE A 101 13.69 13.47 -9.52
C PHE A 101 15.16 13.12 -9.68
N ASP A 102 16.05 13.74 -8.92
CA ASP A 102 17.48 13.47 -8.96
C ASP A 102 17.77 11.99 -8.65
N PHE A 103 17.15 11.46 -7.59
CA PHE A 103 17.28 10.05 -7.22
C PHE A 103 16.78 9.12 -8.34
N MET A 104 15.62 9.39 -8.93
CA MET A 104 15.07 8.56 -9.99
C MET A 104 15.95 8.61 -11.25
N MET A 105 16.45 9.78 -11.62
CA MET A 105 17.34 9.96 -12.76
C MET A 105 18.67 9.26 -12.55
N GLU A 106 19.31 9.45 -11.40
CA GLU A 106 20.54 8.75 -11.03
C GLU A 106 20.32 7.23 -11.04
N TYR A 107 19.20 6.76 -10.51
CA TYR A 107 18.85 5.35 -10.52
C TYR A 107 18.70 4.80 -11.94
N ILE A 108 18.06 5.56 -12.84
CA ILE A 108 17.97 5.24 -14.28
C ILE A 108 19.36 5.20 -14.92
N ASP A 109 20.22 6.17 -14.64
CA ASP A 109 21.56 6.25 -15.23
C ASP A 109 22.47 5.09 -14.78
N VAL A 110 22.39 4.73 -13.49
CA VAL A 110 23.20 3.65 -12.91
C VAL A 110 22.75 2.27 -13.39
N ASN A 111 21.44 2.05 -13.53
CA ASN A 111 20.90 0.71 -13.75
C ASN A 111 20.46 0.47 -15.20
N GLY A 112 20.12 1.51 -15.96
CA GLY A 112 19.48 1.42 -17.26
C GLY A 112 18.01 0.98 -17.18
N LEU A 113 17.21 1.39 -18.16
CA LEU A 113 15.77 1.11 -18.18
C LEU A 113 15.45 -0.39 -18.22
N ASP A 114 16.17 -1.17 -19.04
CA ASP A 114 15.96 -2.61 -19.19
C ASP A 114 16.10 -3.37 -17.86
N ARG A 115 17.15 -3.03 -17.09
CA ARG A 115 17.42 -3.69 -15.80
C ARG A 115 16.38 -3.29 -14.77
N ILE A 116 16.03 -2.01 -14.69
CA ILE A 116 15.02 -1.51 -13.75
C ILE A 116 13.68 -2.17 -14.05
N ARG A 117 13.28 -2.21 -15.32
CA ARG A 117 12.06 -2.86 -15.77
C ARG A 117 12.06 -4.35 -15.42
N SER A 118 13.14 -5.07 -15.70
CA SER A 118 13.27 -6.50 -15.38
C SER A 118 13.18 -6.77 -13.87
N ILE A 119 13.80 -5.93 -13.05
CA ILE A 119 13.68 -5.99 -11.60
C ILE A 119 12.24 -5.69 -11.18
N GLY A 120 11.59 -4.67 -11.74
CA GLY A 120 10.19 -4.34 -11.45
C GLY A 120 9.21 -5.46 -11.81
N GLU A 121 9.40 -6.08 -12.97
CA GLU A 121 8.63 -7.24 -13.43
C GLU A 121 8.83 -8.44 -12.50
N SER A 122 10.07 -8.73 -12.07
CA SER A 122 10.37 -9.84 -11.17
C SER A 122 9.89 -9.64 -9.72
N VAL A 123 9.97 -8.41 -9.21
CA VAL A 123 9.58 -8.08 -7.83
C VAL A 123 8.06 -8.00 -7.68
N ASN A 124 7.31 -7.58 -8.73
CA ASN A 124 5.88 -7.36 -8.54
C ASN A 124 5.02 -7.33 -9.83
N GLN A 125 4.96 -8.43 -10.58
CA GLN A 125 3.98 -8.63 -11.66
C GLN A 125 2.53 -8.25 -11.27
N LYS A 126 2.14 -8.29 -9.99
CA LYS A 126 0.78 -7.89 -9.55
C LYS A 126 0.70 -6.42 -9.12
N LEU A 127 1.66 -5.90 -8.34
CA LEU A 127 1.61 -4.51 -7.88
C LEU A 127 1.93 -3.50 -9.00
N TYR A 128 2.86 -3.86 -9.89
CA TYR A 128 3.22 -3.08 -11.08
C TYR A 128 2.03 -2.99 -12.05
N HIS A 129 1.27 -4.09 -12.19
CA HIS A 129 0.00 -4.10 -12.90
C HIS A 129 -1.13 -3.38 -12.15
N ILE A 130 -1.18 -3.37 -10.81
CA ILE A 130 -2.25 -2.70 -10.03
C ILE A 130 -2.12 -1.16 -10.11
N VAL A 131 -0.91 -0.61 -9.99
CA VAL A 131 -0.67 0.84 -10.15
C VAL A 131 -1.02 1.29 -11.57
N MET A 132 -0.77 0.43 -12.56
CA MET A 132 -1.18 0.63 -13.96
C MET A 132 -2.71 0.49 -14.15
N TYR A 133 -3.34 -0.56 -13.63
CA TYR A 133 -4.79 -0.80 -13.75
C TYR A 133 -5.62 0.34 -13.15
N GLN A 134 -5.13 0.97 -12.08
CA GLN A 134 -5.77 2.18 -11.51
C GLN A 134 -5.81 3.36 -12.49
N ALA A 135 -4.94 3.39 -13.50
CA ALA A 135 -4.91 4.42 -14.53
C ALA A 135 -5.65 4.03 -15.84
N PHE A 136 -5.87 2.72 -16.08
CA PHE A 136 -6.48 2.18 -17.29
C PHE A 136 -8.00 1.93 -17.22
N ASP A 137 -8.64 2.04 -16.05
CA ASP A 137 -10.00 1.51 -15.87
C ASP A 137 -11.13 2.47 -16.29
N ASP A 138 -11.77 2.18 -17.43
CA ASP A 138 -12.98 2.85 -17.91
C ASP A 138 -14.19 2.64 -16.97
N GLU A 139 -14.21 1.58 -16.14
CA GLU A 139 -15.26 1.41 -15.11
C GLU A 139 -15.09 2.42 -13.97
N LEU A 140 -13.85 2.75 -13.60
CA LEU A 140 -13.57 3.85 -12.68
C LEU A 140 -14.05 5.18 -13.26
N ARG A 141 -13.98 5.42 -14.57
CA ARG A 141 -14.57 6.63 -15.21
C ARG A 141 -16.08 6.67 -15.08
N ILE A 142 -16.78 5.55 -15.27
CA ILE A 142 -18.24 5.46 -15.06
C ILE A 142 -18.60 5.68 -13.59
N ILE A 143 -17.83 5.11 -12.67
CA ILE A 143 -18.02 5.24 -11.22
C ILE A 143 -17.69 6.67 -10.76
N TYR A 144 -16.59 7.28 -11.20
CA TYR A 144 -16.24 8.67 -10.92
C TYR A 144 -17.24 9.64 -11.54
N TYR A 145 -17.73 9.39 -12.76
CA TYR A 145 -18.81 10.18 -13.37
C TYR A 145 -20.10 10.08 -12.55
N LYS A 146 -20.45 8.88 -12.05
CA LYS A 146 -21.60 8.64 -11.14
C LYS A 146 -21.40 9.31 -9.77
N ILE A 147 -20.19 9.28 -9.22
CA ILE A 147 -19.81 9.97 -7.97
C ILE A 147 -19.86 11.49 -8.17
N LEU A 148 -19.38 12.02 -9.30
CA LEU A 148 -19.42 13.45 -9.63
C LEU A 148 -20.85 13.96 -9.86
N THR A 149 -21.71 13.16 -10.49
CA THR A 149 -23.14 13.47 -10.61
C THR A 149 -23.86 13.41 -9.26
N LYS A 150 -23.45 12.54 -8.34
CA LYS A 150 -23.97 12.50 -6.96
C LYS A 150 -23.37 13.61 -6.07
N ILE A 151 -22.10 13.99 -6.23
CA ILE A 151 -21.45 15.10 -5.52
C ILE A 151 -22.03 16.46 -5.94
N LYS A 152 -22.58 16.60 -7.16
CA LYS A 152 -23.39 17.79 -7.53
C LYS A 152 -24.54 18.04 -6.55
N ILE A 153 -25.11 16.98 -5.97
CA ILE A 153 -26.24 17.01 -5.03
C ILE A 153 -25.78 17.38 -3.61
N VAL A 154 -24.54 17.08 -3.23
CA VAL A 154 -24.00 17.39 -1.89
C VAL A 154 -23.42 18.81 -1.86
N GLN A 155 -24.08 19.72 -1.13
CA GLN A 155 -23.55 21.06 -0.84
C GLN A 155 -22.37 20.95 0.15
N LEU A 156 -21.14 20.82 -0.36
CA LEU A 156 -19.94 21.03 0.45
C LEU A 156 -19.82 22.52 0.79
N ARG A 157 -19.75 22.84 2.08
CA ARG A 157 -19.57 24.22 2.56
C ARG A 157 -18.18 24.71 2.15
N ASN A 158 -18.09 25.96 1.69
CA ASN A 158 -16.87 26.59 1.17
C ASN A 158 -15.61 26.38 2.04
N PRO A 159 -15.66 26.39 3.39
CA PRO A 159 -14.48 26.19 4.24
C PRO A 159 -13.90 24.77 4.16
N ASP A 160 -14.75 23.74 4.04
CA ASP A 160 -14.32 22.34 4.02
C ASP A 160 -13.63 22.00 2.69
N ALA A 161 -14.08 22.61 1.59
CA ALA A 161 -13.45 22.47 0.28
C ALA A 161 -12.07 23.16 0.23
N VAL A 162 -11.92 24.34 0.85
CA VAL A 162 -10.60 25.03 0.99
C VAL A 162 -9.67 24.24 1.89
N ARG A 163 -10.19 23.66 2.97
CA ARG A 163 -9.37 22.86 3.89
C ARG A 163 -8.94 21.54 3.26
N LEU A 164 -9.81 20.87 2.51
CA LEU A 164 -9.46 19.69 1.69
C LEU A 164 -8.43 20.00 0.60
N LEU A 165 -8.50 21.20 -0.01
CA LEU A 165 -7.48 21.69 -0.95
C LEU A 165 -6.12 21.91 -0.28
N ASN A 166 -6.10 22.35 0.97
CA ASN A 166 -4.86 22.66 1.70
C ASN A 166 -4.26 21.47 2.47
N THR A 167 -4.98 20.35 2.62
CA THR A 167 -4.54 19.19 3.44
C THR A 167 -4.24 17.92 2.65
N ARG A 168 -4.42 17.92 1.32
CA ARG A 168 -4.04 16.76 0.51
C ARG A 168 -2.54 16.77 0.21
N ASP A 169 -1.94 15.64 0.57
CA ASP A 169 -0.57 15.15 0.36
C ASP A 169 0.58 15.67 1.23
N TYR A 170 0.60 16.93 1.68
CA TYR A 170 1.79 17.38 2.44
C TYR A 170 1.85 16.93 3.90
N GLU A 171 0.75 16.77 4.63
CA GLU A 171 0.80 16.33 6.04
C GLU A 171 1.03 14.82 6.19
N LEU A 172 0.56 14.01 5.23
CA LEU A 172 0.78 12.57 5.25
C LEU A 172 2.21 12.24 4.80
N ILE A 173 2.75 12.96 3.81
CA ILE A 173 4.16 12.89 3.40
C ILE A 173 5.05 13.50 4.49
N ASN A 174 4.75 14.68 5.08
CA ASN A 174 5.52 15.24 6.20
C ASN A 174 5.49 14.34 7.44
N ARG A 175 4.36 13.71 7.80
CA ARG A 175 4.34 12.77 8.94
C ARG A 175 5.07 11.47 8.64
N VAL A 176 5.14 11.07 7.37
CA VAL A 176 5.97 9.96 6.91
C VAL A 176 7.44 10.36 6.87
N PHE A 177 7.83 11.60 6.61
CA PHE A 177 9.23 12.03 6.55
C PHE A 177 9.80 12.60 7.87
N GLN A 178 9.02 13.34 8.67
CA GLN A 178 9.41 13.81 10.02
C GLN A 178 9.70 12.65 10.99
N LYS A 179 9.07 11.50 10.75
CA LYS A 179 9.35 10.26 11.48
C LYS A 179 10.70 9.63 11.10
N TYR A 180 11.34 10.06 10.00
CA TYR A 180 12.61 9.54 9.50
C TYR A 180 13.75 10.58 9.45
N SER A 181 13.45 11.88 9.45
CA SER A 181 14.48 12.94 9.46
C SER A 181 15.03 13.29 10.84
N SER A 182 14.39 12.84 11.93
CA SER A 182 14.83 13.08 13.32
C SER A 182 15.92 12.13 13.84
N LYS A 183 16.56 11.34 12.96
CA LYS A 183 17.62 10.37 13.32
C LYS A 183 18.95 10.58 12.60
N ILE A 184 19.36 11.83 12.37
CA ILE A 184 20.75 12.12 11.99
C ILE A 184 21.28 13.28 12.83
N PRO A 185 22.20 12.98 13.76
CA PRO A 185 23.46 13.69 13.73
C PRO A 185 24.66 12.75 13.54
N VAL A 186 25.30 13.00 12.41
CA VAL A 186 26.70 12.87 11.97
C VAL A 186 27.78 12.70 13.08
N GLY A 187 28.41 11.52 13.14
CA GLY A 187 29.83 11.26 13.49
C GLY A 187 30.30 11.33 14.98
N PRO A 188 31.61 11.10 15.26
CA PRO A 188 32.29 9.80 15.30
C PRO A 188 32.99 9.56 16.65
N ILE A 189 32.52 8.61 17.48
CA ILE A 189 33.20 8.26 18.74
C ILE A 189 33.07 6.74 18.94
N PHE A 190 34.17 6.12 19.39
CA PHE A 190 34.33 4.71 19.76
C PHE A 190 34.80 3.75 18.65
N ARG A 191 36.06 3.90 18.23
CA ARG A 191 36.93 2.73 18.00
C ARG A 191 37.48 2.26 19.34
N VAL A 192 36.87 1.24 19.95
CA VAL A 192 37.56 0.38 20.92
C VAL A 192 37.16 -1.05 20.60
N LYS A 193 38.14 -1.89 20.27
CA LYS A 193 37.94 -3.33 20.08
C LYS A 193 37.68 -3.96 21.44
N SER A 194 36.49 -4.50 21.66
CA SER A 194 36.22 -5.34 22.83
C SER A 194 36.77 -6.76 22.63
N PRO A 195 37.27 -7.40 23.70
CA PRO A 195 37.85 -8.73 23.63
C PRO A 195 36.79 -9.82 23.49
N VAL A 196 37.17 -10.92 22.82
CA VAL A 196 36.31 -12.05 22.44
C VAL A 196 35.93 -12.89 23.68
N ALA A 197 34.70 -12.78 24.15
CA ALA A 197 34.19 -13.56 25.27
C ALA A 197 33.91 -15.03 24.88
N HIS A 198 34.49 -15.97 25.62
CA HIS A 198 34.47 -17.43 25.39
C HIS A 198 33.32 -18.18 26.10
N SER A 199 32.23 -17.51 26.50
CA SER A 199 31.04 -18.17 27.04
C SER A 199 29.88 -18.04 26.06
N TYR A 200 29.58 -19.11 25.32
CA TYR A 200 28.42 -19.15 24.43
C TYR A 200 27.15 -18.95 25.26
N ARG A 201 26.46 -17.81 25.05
CA ARG A 201 25.12 -17.54 25.62
C ARG A 201 24.18 -18.68 25.21
N GLN A 202 23.40 -19.20 26.15
CA GLN A 202 22.30 -20.11 25.82
C GLN A 202 21.33 -19.39 24.89
N TYR A 203 21.13 -19.95 23.70
CA TYR A 203 20.23 -19.41 22.68
C TYR A 203 18.79 -19.44 23.20
N ASN A 204 18.18 -18.27 23.42
CA ASN A 204 16.82 -18.14 23.93
C ASN A 204 16.01 -17.14 23.08
N PRO A 205 14.66 -17.18 23.15
CA PRO A 205 13.81 -16.30 22.33
C PRO A 205 14.10 -14.81 22.51
N ALA A 206 14.46 -14.37 23.72
CA ALA A 206 14.80 -12.98 24.01
C ALA A 206 16.04 -12.51 23.23
N TYR A 207 17.06 -13.35 23.15
CA TYR A 207 18.26 -13.07 22.37
C TYR A 207 17.98 -13.04 20.86
N PHE A 208 17.03 -13.86 20.37
CA PHE A 208 16.59 -13.75 18.98
C PHE A 208 15.81 -12.46 18.71
N GLU A 209 14.98 -11.98 19.65
CA GLU A 209 14.32 -10.67 19.50
C GLU A 209 15.37 -9.55 19.38
N GLU A 210 16.44 -9.62 20.18
CA GLU A 210 17.57 -8.68 20.14
C GLU A 210 18.27 -8.69 18.77
N ILE A 211 18.51 -9.87 18.19
CA ILE A 211 19.06 -10.03 16.82
C ILE A 211 18.17 -9.35 15.76
N LEU A 212 16.85 -9.41 15.90
CA LEU A 212 15.90 -8.83 14.94
C LEU A 212 15.73 -7.31 15.11
N LEU A 213 15.93 -6.80 16.33
CA LEU A 213 15.71 -5.40 16.68
C LEU A 213 16.93 -4.50 16.40
N ASP A 214 18.07 -5.07 16.04
CA ASP A 214 19.28 -4.33 15.65
C ASP A 214 19.47 -4.29 14.12
N PRO A 215 18.83 -3.34 13.41
CA PRO A 215 19.03 -3.14 11.98
C PRO A 215 20.39 -2.51 11.62
N VAL A 216 21.23 -2.17 12.61
CA VAL A 216 22.52 -1.46 12.46
C VAL A 216 23.70 -2.33 12.94
N SER A 217 23.54 -3.66 12.94
CA SER A 217 24.63 -4.65 12.90
C SER A 217 25.85 -4.40 13.80
N ASP A 218 25.68 -4.39 15.13
CA ASP A 218 26.80 -4.80 16.01
C ASP A 218 26.81 -6.33 16.23
N ILE A 219 25.72 -7.02 15.89
CA ILE A 219 25.66 -8.48 15.90
C ILE A 219 26.28 -9.01 14.60
N GLU A 220 27.44 -9.67 14.71
CA GLU A 220 28.13 -10.28 13.59
C GLU A 220 27.16 -11.18 12.77
N LYS A 221 27.11 -10.98 11.45
CA LYS A 221 26.30 -11.80 10.52
C LYS A 221 26.49 -13.30 10.73
N ARG A 222 27.71 -13.70 11.12
CA ARG A 222 28.08 -15.07 11.49
C ARG A 222 27.33 -15.59 12.72
N VAL A 223 27.09 -14.76 13.73
CA VAL A 223 26.33 -15.12 14.94
C VAL A 223 24.84 -15.28 14.61
N ALA A 224 24.27 -14.36 13.84
CA ALA A 224 22.89 -14.48 13.37
C ALA A 224 22.68 -15.74 12.51
N GLN A 225 23.64 -16.05 11.64
CA GLN A 225 23.61 -17.26 10.82
C GLN A 225 23.78 -18.54 11.65
N ASN A 226 24.75 -18.59 12.57
CA ASN A 226 24.89 -19.73 13.49
C ASN A 226 23.63 -19.94 14.34
N TYR A 227 22.96 -18.86 14.76
CA TYR A 227 21.70 -18.94 15.48
C TYR A 227 20.62 -19.55 14.60
N ARG A 228 20.47 -19.11 13.35
CA ARG A 228 19.51 -19.69 12.39
C ARG A 228 19.78 -21.18 12.16
N GLU A 229 21.04 -21.56 11.95
CA GLU A 229 21.43 -22.95 11.65
C GLU A 229 21.26 -23.90 12.84
N ARG A 230 21.39 -23.42 14.09
CA ARG A 230 21.34 -24.27 15.29
C ARG A 230 20.03 -24.19 16.07
N PHE A 231 19.37 -23.05 16.08
CA PHE A 231 18.14 -22.84 16.86
C PHE A 231 16.88 -23.18 16.05
N LEU A 232 16.85 -22.89 14.75
CA LEU A 232 15.67 -23.13 13.90
C LEU A 232 15.59 -24.57 13.37
N VAL A 233 16.09 -25.55 14.12
CA VAL A 233 16.08 -26.96 13.71
C VAL A 233 14.82 -27.67 14.16
N THR A 234 14.23 -27.26 15.30
CA THR A 234 13.06 -27.93 15.86
C THR A 234 11.77 -27.20 15.45
N PRO A 235 10.66 -27.93 15.17
CA PRO A 235 9.36 -27.30 14.87
C PRO A 235 8.90 -26.31 15.95
N THR A 236 9.21 -26.59 17.22
CA THR A 236 8.89 -25.70 18.35
C THR A 236 9.63 -24.37 18.27
N ALA A 237 10.93 -24.40 18.00
CA ALA A 237 11.74 -23.18 17.88
C ALA A 237 11.35 -22.37 16.62
N ILE A 238 11.09 -23.06 15.50
CA ILE A 238 10.56 -22.44 14.28
C ILE A 238 9.24 -21.71 14.58
N TYR A 239 8.30 -22.39 15.27
CA TYR A 239 7.02 -21.79 15.64
C TYR A 239 7.19 -20.57 16.57
N GLN A 240 8.09 -20.62 17.55
CA GLN A 240 8.38 -19.48 18.45
C GLN A 240 8.86 -18.26 17.66
N VAL A 241 9.79 -18.45 16.73
CA VAL A 241 10.29 -17.36 15.87
C VAL A 241 9.20 -16.82 14.96
N LEU A 242 8.40 -17.69 14.32
CA LEU A 242 7.30 -17.25 13.47
C LEU A 242 6.20 -16.53 14.28
N SER A 243 5.99 -16.89 15.54
CA SER A 243 5.10 -16.18 16.46
C SER A 243 5.58 -14.75 16.70
N MET A 244 6.89 -14.54 16.88
CA MET A 244 7.46 -13.20 17.01
C MET A 244 7.28 -12.37 15.73
N TYR A 245 7.55 -12.95 14.56
CA TYR A 245 7.31 -12.28 13.27
C TYR A 245 5.84 -11.90 13.10
N SER A 246 4.93 -12.81 13.49
CA SER A 246 3.48 -12.62 13.46
C SER A 246 2.99 -11.52 14.40
N LYS A 247 3.73 -11.17 15.46
CA LYS A 247 3.40 -10.05 16.35
C LYS A 247 3.82 -8.69 15.80
N LYS A 248 4.82 -8.65 14.92
CA LYS A 248 5.45 -7.40 14.44
C LYS A 248 5.24 -7.13 12.95
N ASP A 249 4.61 -8.05 12.23
CA ASP A 249 4.39 -7.99 10.78
C ASP A 249 5.69 -8.00 9.96
N TYR A 250 6.70 -8.77 10.40
CA TYR A 250 7.99 -8.94 9.70
C TYR A 250 7.85 -9.87 8.49
N MET A 251 7.12 -9.38 7.48
CA MET A 251 6.76 -10.15 6.28
C MET A 251 8.00 -10.65 5.52
N ASP A 252 9.03 -9.83 5.34
CA ASP A 252 10.19 -10.20 4.54
C ASP A 252 10.96 -11.36 5.19
N ASN A 253 11.23 -11.26 6.50
CA ASN A 253 11.87 -12.35 7.26
C ASN A 253 11.02 -13.62 7.30
N PHE A 254 9.69 -13.48 7.33
CA PHE A 254 8.77 -14.60 7.29
C PHE A 254 8.82 -15.32 5.93
N LEU A 255 8.93 -14.57 4.83
CA LEU A 255 8.99 -15.14 3.48
C LEU A 255 10.30 -15.91 3.20
N GLU A 256 11.39 -15.54 3.88
CA GLU A 256 12.67 -16.26 3.81
C GLU A 256 12.66 -17.62 4.51
N MET A 257 11.71 -17.85 5.43
CA MET A 257 11.64 -19.09 6.22
C MET A 257 11.08 -20.25 5.38
N LYS A 258 11.98 -21.11 4.89
CA LYS A 258 11.62 -22.32 4.11
C LYS A 258 10.93 -23.38 4.96
N ASP A 259 11.19 -23.40 6.26
CA ASP A 259 10.80 -24.48 7.18
C ASP A 259 9.39 -24.34 7.75
N ILE A 260 8.59 -23.36 7.31
CA ILE A 260 7.20 -23.21 7.75
C ILE A 260 6.34 -24.45 7.48
N ARG A 261 6.71 -25.26 6.47
CA ARG A 261 6.04 -26.52 6.13
C ARG A 261 6.13 -27.58 7.23
N GLN A 262 7.07 -27.42 8.17
CA GLN A 262 7.22 -28.32 9.31
C GLN A 262 6.18 -28.06 10.41
N LEU A 263 5.44 -26.95 10.33
CA LEU A 263 4.41 -26.63 11.30
C LEU A 263 3.14 -27.43 11.08
N THR A 264 2.52 -27.85 12.18
CA THR A 264 1.20 -28.45 12.16
C THR A 264 0.14 -27.42 11.76
N LYS A 265 -0.98 -27.90 11.23
CA LYS A 265 -2.11 -27.03 10.87
C LYS A 265 -2.62 -26.19 12.05
N ALA A 266 -2.66 -26.76 13.24
CA ALA A 266 -3.07 -26.06 14.46
C ALA A 266 -2.13 -24.89 14.79
N GLN A 267 -0.80 -25.09 14.65
CA GLN A 267 0.18 -24.02 14.82
C GLN A 267 -0.01 -22.91 13.78
N ILE A 268 -0.31 -23.23 12.53
CA ILE A 268 -0.57 -22.22 11.48
C ILE A 268 -1.82 -21.40 11.80
N ILE A 269 -2.90 -22.04 12.25
CA ILE A 269 -4.13 -21.35 12.66
C ILE A 269 -3.86 -20.43 13.86
N ASP A 270 -3.05 -20.88 14.81
CA ASP A 270 -2.66 -20.08 15.96
C ASP A 270 -1.80 -18.87 15.55
N LEU A 271 -0.80 -19.06 14.67
CA LEU A 271 0.00 -17.95 14.10
C LEU A 271 -0.87 -16.92 13.38
N PHE A 272 -1.86 -17.37 12.61
CA PHE A 272 -2.83 -16.49 11.97
C PHE A 272 -3.66 -15.70 13.00
N THR A 273 -4.09 -16.37 14.07
CA THR A 273 -4.81 -15.73 15.18
C THR A 273 -3.94 -14.68 15.89
N ILE A 274 -2.65 -14.96 16.10
CA ILE A 274 -1.66 -14.00 16.63
C ILE A 274 -1.57 -12.79 15.70
N CYS A 275 -1.50 -12.99 14.38
CA CYS A 275 -1.46 -11.88 13.42
C CYS A 275 -2.65 -10.93 13.58
N ILE A 276 -3.87 -11.47 13.70
CA ILE A 276 -5.09 -10.67 13.87
C ILE A 276 -5.05 -9.88 15.17
N ARG A 277 -4.64 -10.52 16.28
CA ARG A 277 -4.56 -9.88 17.61
C ARG A 277 -3.56 -8.73 17.65
N HIS A 278 -2.47 -8.83 16.89
CA HIS A 278 -1.40 -7.84 16.87
C HIS A 278 -1.45 -6.91 15.64
N ASP A 279 -2.52 -6.95 14.86
CA ASP A 279 -2.72 -6.11 13.67
C ASP A 279 -1.66 -6.31 12.57
N ALA A 280 -1.03 -7.48 12.54
CA ALA A 280 -0.02 -7.90 11.55
C ALA A 280 -0.67 -8.54 10.32
N PHE A 281 -1.53 -7.77 9.65
CA PHE A 281 -2.40 -8.29 8.61
C PHE A 281 -1.69 -8.62 7.28
N LYS A 282 -0.47 -8.11 7.02
CA LYS A 282 0.27 -8.52 5.81
C LYS A 282 0.71 -9.97 5.93
N LEU A 283 1.33 -10.32 7.06
CA LEU A 283 1.74 -11.69 7.35
C LEU A 283 0.52 -12.60 7.52
N GLY A 284 -0.52 -12.13 8.23
CA GLY A 284 -1.79 -12.85 8.34
C GLY A 284 -2.39 -13.20 6.97
N PHE A 285 -2.40 -12.26 6.03
CA PHE A 285 -2.86 -12.51 4.66
C PHE A 285 -2.01 -13.54 3.91
N GLN A 286 -0.68 -13.51 4.07
CA GLN A 286 0.19 -14.53 3.50
C GLN A 286 -0.08 -15.93 4.07
N LEU A 287 -0.24 -16.03 5.40
CA LEU A 287 -0.60 -17.30 6.05
C LEU A 287 -1.93 -17.82 5.52
N TYR A 288 -2.92 -16.95 5.40
CA TYR A 288 -4.23 -17.29 4.87
C TYR A 288 -4.14 -17.82 3.44
N CYS A 289 -3.56 -17.06 2.52
CA CYS A 289 -3.50 -17.43 1.11
C CYS A 289 -2.70 -18.70 0.84
N ARG A 290 -1.67 -19.00 1.65
CA ARG A 290 -0.78 -20.14 1.41
C ARG A 290 -1.22 -21.41 2.09
N PHE A 291 -1.78 -21.31 3.31
CA PHE A 291 -1.92 -22.46 4.18
C PHE A 291 -3.31 -22.68 4.72
N LEU A 292 -4.20 -21.67 4.72
CA LEU A 292 -5.54 -21.80 5.29
C LEU A 292 -6.61 -21.94 4.20
N LYS A 293 -7.74 -22.53 4.60
CA LYS A 293 -8.94 -22.73 3.80
C LYS A 293 -10.16 -22.23 4.59
N GLY A 294 -11.31 -22.12 3.93
CA GLY A 294 -12.57 -21.70 4.53
C GLY A 294 -12.87 -22.31 5.91
N PRO A 295 -12.83 -23.65 6.07
CA PRO A 295 -13.14 -24.30 7.34
C PRO A 295 -12.19 -23.99 8.50
N ASP A 296 -10.98 -23.50 8.21
CA ASP A 296 -10.00 -23.16 9.24
C ASP A 296 -10.34 -21.85 9.96
N ILE A 297 -11.17 -20.99 9.34
CA ILE A 297 -11.59 -19.71 9.89
C ILE A 297 -12.89 -19.89 10.68
N ASN A 298 -12.74 -20.22 11.96
CA ASN A 298 -13.87 -20.45 12.85
C ASN A 298 -14.43 -19.15 13.47
N ARG A 299 -15.54 -19.29 14.21
CA ARG A 299 -16.21 -18.17 14.88
C ARG A 299 -15.32 -17.40 15.86
N ALA A 300 -14.40 -18.07 16.56
CA ALA A 300 -13.51 -17.40 17.52
C ALA A 300 -12.52 -16.46 16.81
N ILE A 301 -12.01 -16.88 15.65
CA ILE A 301 -11.14 -16.06 14.80
C ILE A 301 -11.91 -14.86 14.27
N LEU A 302 -13.14 -15.05 13.76
CA LEU A 302 -13.96 -13.94 13.27
C LEU A 302 -14.37 -12.95 14.35
N ARG A 303 -14.62 -13.41 15.59
CA ARG A 303 -14.81 -12.53 16.75
C ARG A 303 -13.57 -11.68 17.01
N THR A 304 -12.38 -12.29 16.97
CA THR A 304 -11.10 -11.58 17.13
C THR A 304 -10.89 -10.55 16.01
N LEU A 305 -11.20 -10.91 14.77
CA LEU A 305 -11.14 -10.03 13.61
C LEU A 305 -12.10 -8.84 13.73
N THR A 306 -13.31 -9.10 14.21
CA THR A 306 -14.34 -8.07 14.44
C THR A 306 -13.91 -7.09 15.53
N ILE A 307 -13.31 -7.57 16.62
CA ILE A 307 -12.70 -6.70 17.64
C ILE A 307 -11.57 -5.86 17.04
N SER A 308 -10.72 -6.46 16.20
CA SER A 308 -9.62 -5.76 15.53
C SER A 308 -10.10 -4.62 14.62
N LEU A 309 -11.27 -4.72 13.98
CA LEU A 309 -11.88 -3.60 13.22
C LEU A 309 -12.17 -2.40 14.12
N ARG A 310 -12.68 -2.65 15.34
CA ARG A 310 -13.00 -1.62 16.31
C ARG A 310 -11.74 -0.93 16.81
N ASP A 311 -10.70 -1.71 17.09
CA ASP A 311 -9.52 -1.23 17.81
C ASP A 311 -8.51 -0.55 16.85
N SER A 312 -8.43 -1.00 15.59
CA SER A 312 -7.49 -0.43 14.60
C SER A 312 -8.09 -0.29 13.20
N ILE A 313 -7.86 0.89 12.61
CA ILE A 313 -8.23 1.20 11.22
C ILE A 313 -7.20 0.74 10.19
N LYS A 314 -6.01 0.31 10.64
CA LYS A 314 -4.98 -0.18 9.73
C LYS A 314 -5.48 -1.44 9.04
N PHE A 315 -5.10 -1.58 7.78
CA PHE A 315 -5.45 -2.75 6.96
C PHE A 315 -6.95 -3.06 6.92
N MET A 316 -7.82 -2.05 7.11
CA MET A 316 -9.28 -2.21 7.11
C MET A 316 -9.77 -2.97 5.88
N GLU A 317 -9.19 -2.73 4.71
CA GLU A 317 -9.53 -3.44 3.48
C GLU A 317 -9.31 -4.96 3.60
N ILE A 318 -8.20 -5.39 4.19
CA ILE A 318 -7.87 -6.80 4.39
C ILE A 318 -8.78 -7.40 5.47
N LYS A 319 -9.07 -6.65 6.53
CA LYS A 319 -10.00 -7.09 7.59
C LYS A 319 -11.40 -7.35 7.03
N LEU A 320 -11.92 -6.40 6.26
CA LEU A 320 -13.23 -6.52 5.61
C LEU A 320 -13.25 -7.62 4.55
N PHE A 321 -12.14 -7.85 3.84
CA PHE A 321 -12.00 -8.99 2.93
C PHE A 321 -12.23 -10.31 3.68
N PHE A 322 -11.55 -10.56 4.80
CA PHE A 322 -11.75 -11.80 5.57
C PHE A 322 -13.16 -11.95 6.11
N ILE A 323 -13.79 -10.86 6.56
CA ILE A 323 -15.19 -10.88 7.02
C ILE A 323 -16.13 -11.24 5.88
N HIS A 324 -15.90 -10.68 4.69
CA HIS A 324 -16.69 -10.96 3.51
C HIS A 324 -16.57 -12.43 3.08
N GLU A 325 -15.34 -12.95 2.98
CA GLU A 325 -15.07 -14.32 2.55
C GLU A 325 -15.64 -15.37 3.52
N HIS A 326 -15.69 -15.05 4.82
CA HIS A 326 -16.17 -15.96 5.86
C HIS A 326 -17.46 -15.48 6.52
N PHE A 327 -18.26 -14.72 5.77
CA PHE A 327 -19.50 -14.13 6.27
C PHE A 327 -20.46 -15.20 6.82
N ASP A 328 -20.56 -16.35 6.16
CA ASP A 328 -21.49 -17.42 6.50
C ASP A 328 -21.15 -18.14 7.82
N THR A 329 -19.94 -17.90 8.36
CA THR A 329 -19.53 -18.47 9.65
C THR A 329 -20.11 -17.68 10.84
N PHE A 330 -20.55 -16.43 10.63
CA PHE A 330 -21.14 -15.61 11.68
C PHE A 330 -22.50 -16.16 12.14
N ASP A 331 -22.73 -16.13 13.45
CA ASP A 331 -24.07 -16.26 14.02
C ASP A 331 -24.76 -14.88 14.06
N VAL A 332 -26.07 -14.86 14.35
CA VAL A 332 -26.87 -13.63 14.41
C VAL A 332 -26.28 -12.61 15.39
N GLU A 333 -25.81 -13.09 16.55
CA GLU A 333 -25.15 -12.25 17.56
C GLU A 333 -23.86 -11.62 17.02
N GLY A 334 -23.02 -12.41 16.35
CA GLY A 334 -21.80 -11.95 15.72
C GLY A 334 -22.06 -10.92 14.62
N LEU A 335 -23.09 -11.12 13.80
CA LEU A 335 -23.52 -10.15 12.78
C LEU A 335 -24.00 -8.84 13.42
N SER A 336 -24.78 -8.89 14.51
CA SER A 336 -25.17 -7.66 15.23
C SER A 336 -23.95 -6.88 15.72
N LYS A 337 -23.00 -7.57 16.37
CA LYS A 337 -21.78 -6.93 16.89
C LYS A 337 -20.95 -6.33 15.77
N LEU A 338 -20.85 -7.00 14.63
CA LEU A 338 -20.17 -6.50 13.45
C LEU A 338 -20.81 -5.19 12.96
N VAL A 339 -22.13 -5.14 12.81
CA VAL A 339 -22.84 -3.92 12.41
C VAL A 339 -22.59 -2.78 13.41
N ASP A 340 -22.71 -3.05 14.71
CA ASP A 340 -22.48 -2.05 15.75
C ASP A 340 -21.04 -1.50 15.69
N ILE A 341 -20.05 -2.36 15.44
CA ILE A 341 -18.64 -1.95 15.28
C ILE A 341 -18.43 -1.15 14.00
N LEU A 342 -19.03 -1.55 12.87
CA LEU A 342 -18.92 -0.79 11.62
C LEU A 342 -19.52 0.61 11.78
N LEU A 343 -20.72 0.72 12.38
CA LEU A 343 -21.35 2.00 12.68
C LEU A 343 -20.49 2.87 13.61
N LEU A 344 -19.95 2.30 14.68
CA LEU A 344 -19.05 3.01 15.59
C LEU A 344 -17.81 3.52 14.85
N THR A 345 -17.25 2.70 13.97
CA THR A 345 -16.03 3.03 13.24
C THR A 345 -16.29 4.13 12.19
N LEU A 346 -17.47 4.12 11.56
CA LEU A 346 -17.91 5.17 10.62
C LEU A 346 -18.28 6.49 11.31
N LYS A 347 -18.78 6.43 12.55
CA LYS A 347 -19.18 7.60 13.35
C LYS A 347 -18.03 8.26 14.12
N ARG A 348 -16.76 7.84 13.91
CA ARG A 348 -15.61 8.44 14.60
C ARG A 348 -15.51 9.94 14.30
N THR A 349 -15.37 10.76 15.36
CA THR A 349 -15.33 12.23 15.26
C THR A 349 -14.11 12.74 14.49
N ARG A 350 -13.01 11.98 14.48
CA ARG A 350 -11.80 12.30 13.74
C ARG A 350 -11.88 11.68 12.35
N TYR A 351 -12.02 12.51 11.32
CA TYR A 351 -12.18 12.06 9.93
C TYR A 351 -11.06 11.13 9.43
N HIS A 352 -9.81 11.36 9.83
CA HIS A 352 -8.68 10.47 9.49
C HIS A 352 -8.74 9.10 10.20
N LEU A 353 -9.71 8.88 11.09
CA LEU A 353 -10.01 7.58 11.69
C LEU A 353 -11.27 6.94 11.09
N ILE A 354 -11.97 7.61 10.16
CA ILE A 354 -13.10 7.02 9.45
C ILE A 354 -12.51 6.15 8.34
N PRO A 355 -12.75 4.83 8.32
CA PRO A 355 -12.09 3.93 7.38
C PRO A 355 -12.35 4.29 5.92
N VAL A 356 -13.58 4.71 5.58
CA VAL A 356 -13.94 5.18 4.24
C VAL A 356 -13.21 6.48 3.86
N LEU A 357 -12.56 7.19 4.78
CA LEU A 357 -11.79 8.40 4.45
C LEU A 357 -10.27 8.24 4.64
N SER A 358 -9.86 7.24 5.44
CA SER A 358 -8.48 7.05 5.89
C SER A 358 -7.78 5.87 5.23
N CYS A 359 -8.51 5.03 4.49
CA CYS A 359 -7.94 3.93 3.74
C CYS A 359 -7.43 4.39 2.38
N TYR A 360 -6.50 3.62 1.83
CA TYR A 360 -5.93 3.85 0.50
C TYR A 360 -7.01 3.77 -0.59
N ASN A 361 -7.96 2.84 -0.47
CA ASN A 361 -9.09 2.72 -1.39
C ASN A 361 -10.45 2.88 -0.67
N PRO A 362 -10.92 4.13 -0.49
CA PRO A 362 -12.16 4.42 0.23
C PRO A 362 -13.40 3.80 -0.44
N VAL A 363 -13.40 3.70 -1.78
CA VAL A 363 -14.50 3.12 -2.56
C VAL A 363 -14.62 1.62 -2.30
N LYS A 364 -13.49 0.90 -2.29
CA LYS A 364 -13.48 -0.54 -2.03
C LYS A 364 -13.99 -0.86 -0.61
N VAL A 365 -13.57 -0.08 0.39
CA VAL A 365 -14.08 -0.21 1.76
C VAL A 365 -15.59 0.02 1.80
N ALA A 366 -16.10 1.07 1.15
CA ALA A 366 -17.54 1.35 1.08
C ALA A 366 -18.32 0.22 0.40
N LEU A 367 -17.81 -0.33 -0.71
CA LEU A 367 -18.41 -1.47 -1.40
C LEU A 367 -18.41 -2.75 -0.55
N MET A 368 -17.34 -3.00 0.21
CA MET A 368 -17.30 -4.16 1.11
C MET A 368 -18.29 -4.01 2.26
N ILE A 369 -18.40 -2.82 2.86
CA ILE A 369 -19.43 -2.54 3.88
C ILE A 369 -20.82 -2.76 3.29
N TYR A 370 -21.09 -2.22 2.09
CA TYR A 370 -22.36 -2.43 1.40
C TYR A 370 -22.65 -3.92 1.16
N LYS A 371 -21.67 -4.71 0.68
CA LYS A 371 -21.84 -6.15 0.45
C LYS A 371 -22.15 -6.91 1.74
N VAL A 372 -21.48 -6.56 2.84
CA VAL A 372 -21.76 -7.11 4.18
C VAL A 372 -23.20 -6.79 4.58
N SER A 373 -23.62 -5.52 4.49
CA SER A 373 -25.00 -5.10 4.80
C SER A 373 -26.04 -5.77 3.91
N TYR A 374 -25.78 -5.88 2.60
CA TYR A 374 -26.67 -6.56 1.66
C TYR A 374 -26.82 -8.04 1.99
N ARG A 375 -25.73 -8.74 2.35
CA ARG A 375 -25.82 -10.14 2.78
C ARG A 375 -26.64 -10.30 4.07
N ILE A 376 -26.53 -9.36 5.03
CA ILE A 376 -27.38 -9.34 6.23
C ILE A 376 -28.86 -9.20 5.84
N GLU A 377 -29.18 -8.33 4.90
CA GLU A 377 -30.54 -8.14 4.40
C GLU A 377 -31.09 -9.42 3.74
N GLN A 378 -30.28 -10.11 2.94
CA GLN A 378 -30.66 -11.38 2.31
C GLN A 378 -30.99 -12.49 3.33
N LEU A 379 -30.37 -12.46 4.51
CA LEU A 379 -30.70 -13.38 5.60
C LEU A 379 -32.06 -13.09 6.27
N LYS A 380 -32.73 -11.98 5.91
CA LYS A 380 -34.05 -11.56 6.43
C LYS A 380 -34.11 -11.45 7.96
N ILE A 381 -32.99 -11.08 8.59
CA ILE A 381 -32.94 -10.84 10.03
C ILE A 381 -33.40 -9.41 10.31
N TYR A 382 -34.71 -9.23 10.54
CA TYR A 382 -35.34 -7.91 10.67
C TYR A 382 -34.65 -6.96 11.68
N SER A 383 -34.16 -7.49 12.80
CA SER A 383 -33.45 -6.70 13.82
C SER A 383 -32.12 -6.12 13.34
N LEU A 384 -31.51 -6.70 12.31
CA LEU A 384 -30.27 -6.21 11.71
C LEU A 384 -30.52 -5.32 10.50
N ILE A 385 -31.61 -5.55 9.76
CA ILE A 385 -32.02 -4.71 8.62
C ILE A 385 -32.22 -3.27 9.09
N THR A 386 -32.95 -3.07 10.18
CA THR A 386 -33.19 -1.73 10.75
C THR A 386 -31.93 -1.02 11.21
N LYS A 387 -30.88 -1.77 11.59
CA LYS A 387 -29.56 -1.20 11.94
C LYS A 387 -28.70 -0.85 10.73
N CYS A 388 -28.95 -1.47 9.57
CA CYS A 388 -28.18 -1.24 8.35
C CYS A 388 -28.71 -0.09 7.48
N GLN A 389 -29.98 0.27 7.65
CA GLN A 389 -30.60 1.47 7.07
C GLN A 389 -30.10 2.73 7.76
#